data_AF-A0A2V6HJA4-F1
#
_entry.id   AF-A0A2V6HJA4-F1
#
_cell.length_a   1.000
_cell.length_b   1.000
_cell.length_c   1.000
_cell.angle_alpha   90.00
_cell.angle_beta   90.00
_cell.angle_gamma   90.00
#
_symmetry.space_group_name_H-M   'P 1'
#
loop_
_entity.id
_entity.type
_entity.pdbx_description
1 polymer ?
#
loop_
_entity_poly.entity_id
_entity_poly.type
_entity_poly.pdbx_seq_one_letter_code
_entity_poly.pdbx_strand_id
1 'polypeptide(L)'
;MSTIVQTAVITLTLVIFILSFRSQNKAIQEQAYQKVIDDYGDAMRMLSDRPELYAFQLELFNRSDRPLGREQKSLSREDLIIRNYAVMMYGLFERIYALYNRKWIDEDTWKQWAAFLEVVASHPVFMEVHQWSGEMWDQPFVDYVDNILDKKNLRDSSKQPQ
;
A
#
# COMPACT_ATOMS: atom_id res chain seq x y z
N MET A 1 -33.95 -46.47 -2.07
CA MET A 1 -33.61 -45.28 -1.25
C MET A 1 -32.09 -45.11 -1.04
N SER A 2 -31.30 -46.18 -0.84
CA SER A 2 -29.84 -46.11 -0.63
C SER A 2 -29.07 -45.32 -1.70
N THR A 3 -29.34 -45.54 -2.99
CA THR A 3 -28.61 -44.90 -4.11
C THR A 3 -28.86 -43.39 -4.19
N ILE A 4 -30.08 -42.94 -3.88
CA ILE A 4 -30.44 -41.51 -3.92
C ILE A 4 -29.72 -40.75 -2.80
N VAL A 5 -29.68 -41.33 -1.60
CA VAL A 5 -28.95 -40.76 -0.45
C VAL A 5 -27.45 -40.70 -0.76
N GLN A 6 -26.89 -41.76 -1.33
CA GLN A 6 -25.48 -41.82 -1.67
C GLN A 6 -25.09 -40.79 -2.74
N THR A 7 -25.90 -40.66 -3.80
CA THR A 7 -25.69 -39.61 -4.82
C THR A 7 -25.79 -38.22 -4.22
N ALA A 8 -26.78 -37.96 -3.35
CA ALA A 8 -26.93 -36.66 -2.69
C ALA A 8 -25.71 -36.31 -1.83
N VAL A 9 -25.19 -37.27 -1.07
CA VAL A 9 -23.97 -37.08 -0.26
C VAL A 9 -22.75 -36.80 -1.14
N ILE A 10 -22.58 -37.54 -2.24
CA ILE A 10 -21.45 -37.33 -3.17
C ILE A 10 -21.53 -35.93 -3.79
N THR A 11 -22.70 -35.53 -4.27
CA THR A 11 -22.90 -34.19 -4.85
C THR A 11 -22.64 -33.08 -3.83
N LEU A 12 -23.14 -33.22 -2.59
CA LEU A 12 -22.90 -32.26 -1.52
C LEU A 12 -21.41 -32.16 -1.16
N THR A 13 -20.74 -33.30 -1.05
CA THR A 13 -19.29 -33.36 -0.78
C THR A 13 -18.52 -32.64 -1.88
N LEU A 14 -18.90 -32.83 -3.14
CA LEU A 14 -18.24 -32.22 -4.30
C LEU A 14 -18.45 -30.69 -4.31
N VAL A 15 -19.65 -30.22 -3.96
CA VAL A 15 -19.93 -28.78 -3.80
C VAL A 15 -19.09 -28.16 -2.68
N ILE A 16 -19.03 -28.80 -1.51
CA ILE A 16 -18.20 -28.33 -0.39
C ILE A 16 -16.73 -28.29 -0.82
N PHE A 17 -16.24 -29.33 -1.50
CA PHE A 17 -14.86 -29.38 -1.97
C PHE A 17 -14.53 -28.25 -2.95
N ILE A 18 -15.43 -27.94 -3.89
CA ILE A 18 -15.26 -26.81 -4.81
C ILE A 18 -15.20 -25.48 -4.05
N LEU A 19 -16.09 -25.28 -3.08
CA LEU A 19 -16.11 -24.06 -2.27
C LEU A 19 -14.85 -23.92 -1.42
N SER A 20 -14.42 -24.99 -0.75
CA SER A 20 -13.16 -25.03 0.01
C SER A 20 -11.96 -24.79 -0.88
N PHE A 21 -11.90 -25.39 -2.07
CA PHE A 21 -10.80 -25.18 -3.00
C PHE A 21 -10.72 -23.72 -3.47
N ARG A 22 -11.87 -23.10 -3.79
CA ARG A 22 -11.92 -21.66 -4.11
C ARG A 22 -11.49 -20.77 -2.95
N SER A 23 -11.89 -21.11 -1.73
CA SER A 23 -11.50 -20.40 -0.52
C SER A 23 -9.99 -20.51 -0.25
N GLN A 24 -9.42 -21.72 -0.38
CA GLN A 24 -7.98 -21.94 -0.25
C GLN A 24 -7.19 -21.21 -1.32
N ASN A 25 -7.65 -21.24 -2.57
CA ASN A 25 -6.96 -20.56 -3.66
C ASN A 25 -6.91 -19.04 -3.44
N LYS A 26 -7.99 -18.44 -2.93
CA LYS A 26 -7.99 -17.04 -2.49
C LYS A 26 -7.01 -16.80 -1.34
N ALA A 27 -7.02 -17.65 -0.33
CA ALA A 27 -6.11 -17.52 0.82
C ALA A 27 -4.64 -17.61 0.41
N ILE A 28 -4.29 -18.49 -0.54
CA ILE A 28 -2.92 -18.62 -1.08
C ILE A 28 -2.50 -17.35 -1.84
N GLN A 29 -3.38 -16.81 -2.69
CA GLN A 29 -3.11 -15.55 -3.41
C GLN A 29 -2.88 -14.39 -2.44
N GLU A 30 -3.71 -14.32 -1.40
CA GLU A 30 -3.64 -13.28 -0.39
C GLU A 30 -2.38 -13.41 0.47
N GLN A 31 -2.01 -14.63 0.84
CA GLN A 31 -0.75 -14.91 1.55
C GLN A 31 0.48 -14.57 0.70
N ALA A 32 0.45 -14.90 -0.60
CA ALA A 32 1.53 -14.56 -1.52
C ALA A 32 1.68 -13.03 -1.66
N TYR A 33 0.56 -12.32 -1.78
CA TYR A 33 0.56 -10.86 -1.79
C TYR A 33 1.12 -10.27 -0.49
N GLN A 34 0.64 -10.74 0.66
CA GLN A 34 1.15 -10.28 1.96
C GLN A 34 2.65 -10.55 2.12
N LYS A 35 3.13 -11.71 1.66
CA LYS A 35 4.56 -12.02 1.69
C LYS A 35 5.38 -11.04 0.86
N VAL A 36 4.96 -10.71 -0.36
CA VAL A 36 5.67 -9.73 -1.21
C VAL A 36 5.71 -8.37 -0.53
N ILE A 37 4.62 -8.00 0.12
CA ILE A 37 4.47 -6.75 0.85
C ILE A 37 5.38 -6.73 2.10
N ASP A 38 5.49 -7.83 2.83
CA ASP A 38 6.43 -7.99 3.95
C ASP A 38 7.89 -7.93 3.49
N ASP A 39 8.24 -8.70 2.45
CA ASP A 39 9.57 -8.68 1.83
C ASP A 39 9.95 -7.26 1.35
N TYR A 40 8.97 -6.52 0.81
CA TYR A 40 9.14 -5.11 0.43
C TYR A 40 9.39 -4.21 1.64
N GLY A 41 8.67 -4.43 2.74
CA GLY A 41 8.88 -3.71 4.00
C GLY A 41 10.29 -3.92 4.54
N ASP A 42 10.79 -5.16 4.50
CA ASP A 42 12.15 -5.51 4.91
C ASP A 42 13.20 -4.86 4.00
N ALA A 43 12.98 -4.86 2.69
CA ALA A 43 13.85 -4.17 1.73
C ALA A 43 13.90 -2.65 1.99
N MET A 44 12.76 -2.03 2.28
CA MET A 44 12.70 -0.59 2.62
C MET A 44 13.37 -0.28 3.96
N ARG A 45 13.24 -1.17 4.95
CA ARG A 45 13.99 -1.05 6.21
C ARG A 45 15.49 -1.11 5.98
N MET A 46 15.95 -2.05 5.14
CA MET A 46 17.35 -2.14 4.74
C MET A 46 17.84 -0.87 4.01
N LEU A 47 17.01 -0.25 3.18
CA LEU A 47 17.32 1.04 2.55
C LEU A 47 17.33 2.24 3.51
N SER A 48 16.59 2.15 4.62
CA SER A 48 16.64 3.15 5.70
C SER A 48 17.94 3.01 6.51
N ASP A 49 18.33 1.78 6.84
CA ASP A 49 19.55 1.48 7.61
C ASP A 49 20.83 1.69 6.77
N ARG A 50 20.74 1.44 5.46
CA ARG A 50 21.85 1.54 4.49
C ARG A 50 21.41 2.33 3.25
N PRO A 51 21.25 3.67 3.37
CA PRO A 51 20.80 4.52 2.28
C PRO A 51 21.73 4.50 1.05
N GLU A 52 23.00 4.11 1.22
CA GLU A 52 23.95 3.94 0.12
C GLU A 52 23.51 2.89 -0.92
N LEU A 53 22.69 1.91 -0.53
CA LEU A 53 22.14 0.92 -1.47
C LEU A 53 21.16 1.54 -2.47
N TYR A 54 20.61 2.71 -2.16
CA TYR A 54 19.77 3.47 -3.06
C TYR A 54 20.53 3.97 -4.30
N ALA A 55 21.87 4.05 -4.25
CA ALA A 55 22.70 4.42 -5.39
C ALA A 55 22.47 3.49 -6.60
N PHE A 56 22.24 2.20 -6.37
CA PHE A 56 21.91 1.25 -7.43
C PHE A 56 20.54 1.54 -8.06
N GLN A 57 19.54 1.92 -7.25
CA GLN A 57 18.23 2.31 -7.78
C GLN A 57 18.31 3.60 -8.59
N LEU A 58 19.04 4.60 -8.09
CA LEU A 58 19.34 5.83 -8.81
C LEU A 58 20.00 5.57 -10.17
N GLU A 59 21.00 4.69 -10.21
CA GLU A 59 21.67 4.29 -11.45
C GLU A 59 20.70 3.64 -12.44
N LEU A 60 19.83 2.73 -11.97
CA LEU A 60 18.81 2.10 -12.80
C LEU A 60 17.81 3.12 -13.35
N PHE A 61 17.32 4.05 -12.53
CA PHE A 61 16.40 5.11 -12.97
C PHE A 61 17.05 6.02 -14.01
N ASN A 62 18.28 6.47 -13.75
CA ASN A 62 19.02 7.37 -14.66
C ASN A 62 19.44 6.68 -15.97
N ARG A 63 19.60 5.35 -15.98
CA ARG A 63 19.85 4.57 -17.20
C ARG A 63 18.59 4.18 -17.95
N SER A 64 17.43 4.23 -17.29
CA SER A 64 16.18 3.92 -17.95
C SER A 64 15.70 5.14 -18.71
N ASP A 65 15.59 5.05 -20.04
CA ASP A 65 14.84 6.02 -20.89
C ASP A 65 13.32 6.00 -20.59
N ARG A 66 12.91 5.39 -19.48
CA ARG A 66 11.52 5.25 -19.07
C ARG A 66 11.15 6.43 -18.18
N PRO A 67 9.89 6.90 -18.26
CA PRO A 67 9.38 7.98 -17.42
C PRO A 67 9.14 7.53 -15.96
N LEU A 68 10.00 6.68 -15.41
CA LEU A 68 9.93 6.21 -14.02
C LEU A 68 10.51 7.22 -13.01
N GLY A 69 10.90 8.40 -13.48
CA GLY A 69 11.28 9.53 -12.65
C GLY A 69 12.09 10.53 -13.47
N ARG A 70 11.77 11.82 -13.35
CA ARG A 70 12.68 12.90 -13.76
C ARG A 70 14.08 12.62 -13.23
N GLU A 71 15.12 13.14 -13.90
CA GLU A 71 16.50 13.19 -13.40
C GLU A 71 16.51 13.32 -11.88
N GLN A 72 16.82 12.21 -11.18
CA GLN A 72 16.93 12.27 -9.73
C GLN A 72 18.25 13.00 -9.47
N LYS A 73 18.13 14.29 -9.12
CA LYS A 73 19.24 15.03 -8.52
C LYS A 73 19.86 14.14 -7.44
N SER A 74 21.18 14.15 -7.31
CA SER A 74 21.87 13.48 -6.22
C SER A 74 21.29 14.00 -4.89
N LEU A 75 20.42 13.23 -4.28
CA LEU A 75 19.86 13.52 -2.96
C LEU A 75 20.95 13.36 -1.91
N SER A 76 20.91 14.18 -0.86
CA SER A 76 21.80 13.97 0.28
C SER A 76 21.44 12.66 1.00
N ARG A 77 22.38 12.12 1.78
CA ARG A 77 22.11 10.90 2.57
C ARG A 77 20.89 11.07 3.49
N GLU A 78 20.75 12.24 4.09
CA GLU A 78 19.65 12.56 5.00
C GLU A 78 18.30 12.60 4.24
N ASP A 79 18.27 13.22 3.06
CA ASP A 79 17.07 13.24 2.22
C ASP A 79 16.65 11.84 1.79
N LEU A 80 17.62 10.98 1.47
CA LEU A 80 17.35 9.59 1.12
C LEU A 80 16.74 8.80 2.28
N ILE A 81 17.23 9.00 3.50
CA ILE A 81 16.67 8.36 4.69
C ILE A 81 15.22 8.79 4.90
N ILE A 82 14.95 10.10 4.84
CA ILE A 82 13.60 10.65 5.06
C ILE A 82 12.65 10.16 3.96
N ARG A 83 13.09 10.16 2.70
CA ARG A 83 12.31 9.65 1.57
C ARG A 83 12.00 8.16 1.72
N ASN A 84 13.00 7.34 2.03
CA ASN A 84 12.82 5.89 2.18
C ASN A 84 11.89 5.57 3.37
N TYR A 85 12.02 6.33 4.47
CA TYR A 85 11.11 6.23 5.61
C TYR A 85 9.67 6.63 5.22
N ALA A 86 9.49 7.69 4.43
CA ALA A 86 8.18 8.12 3.95
C ALA A 86 7.52 7.06 3.04
N VAL A 87 8.29 6.40 2.17
CA VAL A 87 7.81 5.26 1.34
C VAL A 87 7.36 4.09 2.22
N MET A 88 8.14 3.75 3.26
CA MET A 88 7.77 2.69 4.21
C MET A 88 6.48 3.03 4.97
N MET A 89 6.35 4.28 5.43
CA MET A 89 5.13 4.78 6.07
C MET A 89 3.92 4.71 5.12
N TYR A 90 4.10 5.07 3.85
CA TYR A 90 3.05 5.00 2.83
C TYR A 90 2.52 3.57 2.68
N GLY A 91 3.42 2.59 2.53
CA GLY A 91 3.04 1.17 2.44
C GLY A 91 2.44 0.60 3.73
N LEU A 92 2.79 1.14 4.89
CA LEU A 92 2.12 0.78 6.15
C LEU A 92 0.65 1.24 6.15
N PHE A 93 0.40 2.50 5.76
CA PHE A 93 -0.95 3.04 5.72
C PHE A 93 -1.84 2.33 4.69
N GLU A 94 -1.28 1.94 3.54
CA GLU A 94 -1.99 1.12 2.55
C GLU A 94 -2.49 -0.19 3.17
N ARG A 95 -1.63 -0.91 3.90
CA ARG A 95 -2.02 -2.17 4.57
C ARG A 95 -3.12 -1.95 5.59
N ILE A 96 -2.99 -0.91 6.41
CA ILE A 96 -4.00 -0.57 7.42
C ILE A 96 -5.33 -0.22 6.75
N TYR A 97 -5.29 0.53 5.65
CA TYR A 97 -6.47 0.85 4.85
C TYR A 97 -7.11 -0.41 4.25
N ALA A 98 -6.30 -1.36 3.76
CA ALA A 98 -6.80 -2.65 3.27
C ALA A 98 -7.50 -3.45 4.39
N LEU A 99 -6.95 -3.45 5.61
CA LEU A 99 -7.60 -4.06 6.79
C LEU A 99 -8.95 -3.40 7.09
N TYR A 100 -9.03 -2.08 7.01
CA TYR A 100 -10.27 -1.34 7.19
C TYR A 100 -11.30 -1.65 6.09
N ASN A 101 -10.88 -1.65 4.83
CA ASN A 101 -11.75 -1.93 3.69
C ASN A 101 -12.34 -3.35 3.77
N ARG A 102 -11.55 -4.32 4.27
CA ARG A 102 -11.98 -5.70 4.53
C ARG A 102 -12.80 -5.88 5.81
N LYS A 103 -13.03 -4.81 6.57
CA LYS A 103 -13.75 -4.81 7.86
C LYS A 103 -13.09 -5.68 8.93
N TRP A 104 -11.76 -5.79 8.89
CA TRP A 104 -10.98 -6.52 9.91
C TRP A 104 -10.59 -5.63 11.09
N ILE A 105 -10.60 -4.32 10.91
CA ILE A 105 -10.52 -3.33 11.98
C ILE A 105 -11.79 -2.47 11.98
N ASP A 106 -12.19 -2.02 13.16
CA ASP A 106 -13.39 -1.19 13.35
C ASP A 106 -13.14 0.28 12.94
N GLU A 107 -14.24 1.03 12.87
CA GLU A 107 -14.22 2.42 12.43
C GLU A 107 -13.44 3.33 13.39
N ASP A 108 -13.50 3.08 14.70
CA ASP A 108 -12.82 3.93 15.68
C ASP A 108 -11.31 3.69 15.69
N THR A 109 -10.88 2.43 15.48
CA THR A 109 -9.49 2.09 15.19
C THR A 109 -9.02 2.76 13.90
N TRP A 110 -9.83 2.71 12.83
CA TRP A 110 -9.49 3.36 11.57
C TRP A 110 -9.37 4.89 11.71
N LYS A 111 -10.28 5.55 12.45
CA LYS A 111 -10.24 7.01 12.67
C LYS A 111 -8.90 7.48 13.24
N GLN A 112 -8.30 6.72 14.15
CA GLN A 112 -7.00 7.06 14.73
C GLN A 112 -5.88 6.99 13.68
N TRP A 113 -5.88 5.94 12.87
CA TRP A 113 -4.92 5.78 11.77
C TRP A 113 -5.11 6.83 10.68
N ALA A 114 -6.36 7.15 10.33
CA ALA A 114 -6.69 8.19 9.37
C ALA A 114 -6.21 9.57 9.85
N ALA A 115 -6.43 9.91 11.12
CA ALA A 115 -5.91 11.15 11.70
C ALA A 115 -4.38 11.22 11.65
N PHE A 116 -3.69 10.10 11.90
CA PHE A 116 -2.24 10.06 11.77
C PHE A 116 -1.79 10.19 10.31
N LEU A 117 -2.48 9.54 9.37
CA LEU A 117 -2.24 9.68 7.94
C LEU A 117 -2.42 11.13 7.48
N GLU A 118 -3.43 11.86 7.96
CA GLU A 118 -3.60 13.29 7.65
C GLU A 118 -2.39 14.12 8.10
N VAL A 119 -1.85 13.83 9.29
CA VAL A 119 -0.63 14.50 9.78
C VAL A 119 0.56 14.18 8.89
N VAL A 120 0.77 12.91 8.55
CA VAL A 120 1.91 12.49 7.72
C VAL A 120 1.78 13.01 6.29
N ALA A 121 0.58 12.98 5.71
CA ALA A 121 0.27 13.52 4.39
C ALA A 121 0.50 15.03 4.29
N SER A 122 0.55 15.73 5.42
CA SER A 122 0.91 17.15 5.43
C SER A 122 2.39 17.42 5.17
N HIS A 123 3.26 16.41 5.28
CA HIS A 123 4.70 16.52 5.11
C HIS A 123 5.08 16.55 3.61
N PRO A 124 5.91 17.51 3.14
CA PRO A 124 6.26 17.65 1.71
C PRO A 124 6.81 16.38 1.08
N VAL A 125 7.70 15.68 1.78
CA VAL A 125 8.29 14.42 1.27
C VAL A 125 7.25 13.31 1.09
N PHE A 126 6.24 13.23 1.96
CA PHE A 126 5.20 12.22 1.81
C PHE A 126 4.31 12.53 0.60
N MET A 127 4.02 13.82 0.37
CA MET A 127 3.29 14.28 -0.81
C MET A 127 4.06 14.00 -2.11
N GLU A 128 5.37 14.21 -2.12
CA GLU A 128 6.23 13.84 -3.26
C GLU A 128 6.21 12.33 -3.52
N VAL A 129 6.33 11.52 -2.45
CA VAL A 129 6.23 10.05 -2.55
C VAL A 129 4.89 9.65 -3.16
N HIS A 130 3.77 10.17 -2.65
CA HIS A 130 2.44 9.90 -3.17
C HIS A 130 2.33 10.19 -4.68
N GLN A 131 2.78 11.39 -5.11
CA GLN A 131 2.75 11.78 -6.52
C GLN A 131 3.60 10.90 -7.44
N TRP A 132 4.74 10.40 -6.94
CA TRP A 132 5.71 9.68 -7.78
C TRP A 132 5.47 8.18 -7.80
N SER A 133 4.81 7.65 -6.79
CA SER A 133 4.64 6.21 -6.61
C SER A 133 3.18 5.76 -6.72
N GLY A 134 2.23 6.63 -7.06
CA GLY A 134 0.80 6.31 -7.15
C GLY A 134 0.49 5.02 -7.92
N GLU A 135 1.12 4.78 -9.06
CA GLU A 135 0.92 3.55 -9.86
C GLU A 135 1.45 2.26 -9.20
N MET A 136 2.25 2.37 -8.14
CA MET A 136 2.83 1.24 -7.42
C MET A 136 1.93 0.71 -6.29
N TRP A 137 0.88 1.45 -5.94
CA TRP A 137 0.03 1.16 -4.78
C TRP A 137 -1.41 0.85 -5.18
N ASP A 138 -2.18 0.29 -4.24
CA ASP A 138 -3.59 -0.04 -4.42
C ASP A 138 -4.43 1.22 -4.67
N GLN A 139 -5.12 1.25 -5.82
CA GLN A 139 -5.85 2.44 -6.29
C GLN A 139 -6.87 2.97 -5.26
N PRO A 140 -7.69 2.14 -4.59
CA PRO A 140 -8.60 2.61 -3.53
C PRO A 140 -7.91 3.37 -2.39
N PHE A 141 -6.65 3.05 -2.08
CA PHE A 141 -5.87 3.76 -1.08
C PHE A 141 -5.31 5.07 -1.65
N VAL A 142 -4.78 5.04 -2.88
CA VAL A 142 -4.30 6.25 -3.58
C VAL A 142 -5.41 7.30 -3.65
N ASP A 143 -6.60 6.92 -4.12
CA ASP A 143 -7.77 7.79 -4.20
C ASP A 143 -8.16 8.37 -2.83
N TYR A 144 -7.98 7.59 -1.76
CA TYR A 144 -8.26 8.06 -0.40
C TYR A 144 -7.29 9.15 0.05
N VAL A 145 -6.00 8.99 -0.28
CA VAL A 145 -4.96 10.00 0.02
C VAL A 145 -5.16 11.25 -0.84
N ASP A 146 -5.52 11.12 -2.12
CA ASP A 146 -5.88 12.26 -2.98
C ASP A 146 -6.99 13.10 -2.34
N ASN A 147 -8.04 12.45 -1.85
CA ASN A 147 -9.14 13.13 -1.16
C ASN A 147 -8.70 13.87 0.12
N ILE A 148 -7.70 13.36 0.85
CA ILE A 148 -7.13 14.06 2.01
C ILE A 148 -6.40 15.33 1.55
N LEU A 149 -5.58 15.21 0.51
CA LEU A 149 -4.78 16.31 -0.03
C LEU A 149 -5.65 17.42 -0.63
N ASP A 150 -6.71 17.05 -1.37
CA ASP A 150 -7.67 18.00 -1.93
C ASP A 150 -8.43 18.78 -0.86
N LYS A 151 -8.92 18.09 0.19
CA LYS A 151 -9.59 18.74 1.33
C LYS A 151 -8.66 19.71 2.04
N LYS A 152 -7.37 19.37 2.16
CA LYS A 152 -6.37 20.26 2.76
C LYS A 152 -6.17 21.51 1.90
N ASN A 153 -5.98 21.37 0.59
CA ASN A 153 -5.80 22.49 -0.34
C ASN A 153 -6.99 23.47 -0.28
N LEU A 154 -8.21 22.96 -0.17
CA LEU A 154 -9.43 23.76 0.01
C LEU A 154 -9.47 24.49 1.37
N ARG A 155 -9.00 23.83 2.45
CA ARG A 155 -8.93 24.42 3.79
C ARG A 155 -7.86 25.52 3.91
N ASP A 156 -6.74 25.36 3.23
CA ASP A 156 -5.66 26.36 3.25
C ASP A 156 -6.01 27.58 2.38
N SER A 157 -6.70 27.36 1.26
CA SER A 157 -7.22 28.45 0.39
C SER A 157 -8.29 29.31 1.09
N SER A 158 -9.09 28.73 2.00
CA SER A 158 -10.12 29.45 2.77
C SER A 158 -9.57 30.21 3.98
N LYS A 159 -8.29 30.02 4.33
CA LYS A 159 -7.62 30.71 5.44
C LYS A 159 -6.77 31.90 5.00
N GLN A 160 -6.60 32.14 3.70
CA GLN A 160 -5.93 33.35 3.21
C GLN A 160 -6.90 34.53 3.24
N PRO A 161 -6.68 35.57 4.07
CA PRO A 161 -7.43 36.82 3.94
C PRO A 161 -7.02 37.53 2.64
N GLN A 162 -8.01 38.13 1.97
CA GLN A 162 -7.79 39.15 0.93
C GLN A 162 -7.02 40.35 1.51
#